data_AF-A0A0Q8SP32-F1
#
_entry.id   AF-A0A0Q8SP32-F1
#
_cell.length_a   1.000
_cell.length_b   1.000
_cell.length_c   1.000
_cell.angle_alpha   90.00
_cell.angle_beta   90.00
_cell.angle_gamma   90.00
#
_symmetry.space_group_name_H-M   'P 1'
#
loop_
_entity.id
_entity.type
_entity.pdbx_description
1 polymer ?
#
loop_
_entity_poly.entity_id
_entity_poly.type
_entity_poly.pdbx_seq_one_letter_code
_entity_poly.pdbx_strand_id
1 'polypeptide(L)'
;MNRKHPPIARHLLSRWLLACAAWLLGSVAAPVLATTISAGYEHACSVSDAGLPTCWGSVPVDPAMANVRILDTKAGNGFSCALSAERTVHCWGPKNEYSQRGLNFDGRNAVWPMALRQGAEQSRLYATQIAAGMRHACALTQGGEVACWGDAGQGQMGLQEPVVTTTEYALRVPGLSNAVRIAAGNGSTCAVLRTGAVWCVGAGSLLAGPQDDPRTPRQLPGIDDAVDVSLFDGHACVQRSAGKVACWGRNLFGELGVPAHAGTVTTPVDVPGPGTGAKAVAVGYGFSCALLQDGRVQCWGDHSKGQLGIGYVPNQTGAVYVQVVGITDAVAISAGLEHACAVLDGGYAQCWGKGTALGNNLCYSYGAYYPNTGYLPYKGPDFTLAICAPPQSHTPFAVSALRPYNDATLVMDWAERSLPQTFPVGQRVMADHHANFRYRLYPGGHALGVNDHGTPHLMYMGPDTNGQLRDLGRLAPWAREARK
;
A
#
# COMPACT_ATOMS: atom_id res chain seq x y z
N MET A 1 18.01 73.50 -4.33
CA MET A 1 17.78 72.61 -5.49
C MET A 1 17.91 71.17 -5.02
N ASN A 2 16.81 70.51 -4.64
CA ASN A 2 16.80 69.11 -4.23
C ASN A 2 15.88 68.34 -5.19
N ARG A 3 16.45 67.68 -6.20
CA ARG A 3 15.70 66.79 -7.10
C ARG A 3 15.59 65.41 -6.45
N LYS A 4 14.37 65.06 -6.04
CA LYS A 4 13.99 63.69 -5.64
C LYS A 4 13.99 62.79 -6.89
N HIS A 5 14.73 61.69 -6.86
CA HIS A 5 14.62 60.63 -7.86
C HIS A 5 13.29 59.85 -7.69
N PRO A 6 12.62 59.42 -8.77
CA PRO A 6 11.31 58.78 -8.69
C PRO A 6 11.39 57.29 -8.25
N PRO A 7 10.34 56.75 -7.62
CA PRO A 7 10.29 55.40 -7.02
C PRO A 7 10.25 54.23 -8.03
N ILE A 8 10.26 54.52 -9.33
CA ILE A 8 10.08 53.53 -10.41
C ILE A 8 11.32 52.63 -10.56
N ALA A 9 12.52 53.14 -10.24
CA ALA A 9 13.76 52.37 -10.36
C ALA A 9 13.87 51.21 -9.36
N ARG A 10 13.26 51.32 -8.17
CA ARG A 10 13.28 50.26 -7.14
C ARG A 10 12.42 49.05 -7.52
N HIS A 11 11.28 49.27 -8.18
CA HIS A 11 10.41 48.16 -8.62
C HIS A 11 11.04 47.35 -9.77
N LEU A 12 11.70 48.03 -10.71
CA LEU A 12 12.40 47.35 -11.80
C LEU A 12 13.61 46.56 -11.29
N LEU A 13 14.42 47.12 -10.38
CA LEU A 13 15.51 46.38 -9.73
C LEU A 13 15.00 45.18 -8.92
N SER A 14 13.88 45.31 -8.19
CA SER A 14 13.32 44.19 -7.42
C SER A 14 12.81 43.04 -8.31
N ARG A 15 12.22 43.36 -9.47
CA ARG A 15 11.78 42.37 -10.45
C ARG A 15 12.95 41.69 -11.15
N TRP A 16 14.00 42.44 -11.47
CA TRP A 16 15.24 41.90 -12.02
C TRP A 16 15.97 41.01 -11.00
N LEU A 17 16.03 41.40 -9.73
CA LEU A 17 16.63 40.58 -8.67
C LEU A 17 15.82 39.29 -8.40
N LEU A 18 14.48 39.35 -8.46
CA LEU A 18 13.62 38.16 -8.37
C LEU A 18 13.76 37.23 -9.59
N ALA A 19 13.88 37.79 -10.80
CA ALA A 19 14.11 37.04 -12.01
C ALA A 19 15.52 36.41 -12.06
N CYS A 20 16.55 37.13 -11.61
CA CYS A 20 17.90 36.61 -11.43
C CYS A 20 17.97 35.57 -10.31
N ALA A 21 17.23 35.74 -9.20
CA ALA A 21 17.11 34.73 -8.16
C ALA A 21 16.42 33.46 -8.68
N ALA A 22 15.38 33.60 -9.52
CA ALA A 22 14.72 32.46 -10.18
C ALA A 22 15.61 31.76 -11.23
N TRP A 23 16.59 32.47 -11.81
CA TRP A 23 17.59 31.91 -12.73
C TRP A 23 18.80 31.29 -12.00
N LEU A 24 19.19 31.83 -10.84
CA LEU A 24 20.30 31.34 -10.00
C LEU A 24 19.88 30.19 -9.09
N LEU A 25 18.60 30.12 -8.72
CA LEU A 25 17.97 28.90 -8.22
C LEU A 25 17.81 27.98 -9.43
N GLY A 26 18.89 27.26 -9.77
CA GLY A 26 18.85 26.22 -10.80
C GLY A 26 17.57 25.40 -10.63
N SER A 27 16.87 25.14 -11.75
CA SER A 27 15.59 24.43 -11.77
C SER A 27 15.61 23.31 -10.75
N VAL A 28 14.95 23.50 -9.61
CA VAL A 28 14.79 22.43 -8.64
C VAL A 28 13.97 21.40 -9.40
N ALA A 29 14.60 20.31 -9.81
CA ALA A 29 13.93 19.23 -10.51
C ALA A 29 12.69 18.88 -9.69
N ALA A 30 11.53 18.80 -10.34
CA ALA A 30 10.30 18.42 -9.65
C ALA A 30 10.56 17.12 -8.88
N PRO A 31 10.02 16.98 -7.65
CA PRO A 31 10.23 15.76 -6.87
C PRO A 31 9.72 14.56 -7.66
N VAL A 32 10.51 13.49 -7.68
CA VAL A 32 10.12 12.21 -8.29
C VAL A 32 9.12 11.55 -7.35
N LEU A 33 7.89 11.32 -7.83
CA LEU A 33 6.76 10.89 -6.99
C LEU A 33 6.50 9.41 -7.17
N ALA A 34 6.35 8.65 -6.08
CA ALA A 34 5.80 7.30 -6.18
C ALA A 34 4.41 7.34 -6.82
N THR A 35 4.11 6.38 -7.69
CA THR A 35 2.82 6.27 -8.39
C THR A 35 2.18 4.90 -8.23
N THR A 36 2.98 3.87 -7.94
CA THR A 36 2.50 2.50 -7.72
C THR A 36 3.05 1.95 -6.41
N ILE A 37 2.37 0.95 -5.86
CA ILE A 37 2.84 0.21 -4.68
C ILE A 37 2.44 -1.26 -4.82
N SER A 38 3.34 -2.15 -4.43
CA SER A 38 3.07 -3.57 -4.28
C SER A 38 3.70 -4.08 -2.99
N ALA A 39 2.89 -4.68 -2.14
CA ALA A 39 3.28 -5.32 -0.89
C ALA A 39 3.25 -6.84 -1.08
N GLY A 40 4.35 -7.51 -0.76
CA GLY A 40 4.50 -8.96 -0.85
C GLY A 40 4.42 -9.63 0.51
N TYR A 41 5.14 -10.73 0.69
CA TYR A 41 5.14 -11.45 1.97
C TYR A 41 6.02 -10.78 3.03
N GLU A 42 7.19 -10.27 2.62
CA GLU A 42 8.22 -9.76 3.53
C GLU A 42 8.90 -8.46 3.02
N HIS A 43 8.44 -7.92 1.90
CA HIS A 43 9.01 -6.75 1.24
C HIS A 43 7.93 -6.01 0.46
N ALA A 44 8.21 -4.77 0.09
CA ALA A 44 7.35 -3.97 -0.77
C ALA A 44 8.17 -3.20 -1.80
N CYS A 45 7.53 -2.84 -2.90
CA CYS A 45 8.13 -2.11 -4.01
C CYS A 45 7.18 -1.03 -4.52
N SER A 46 7.75 0.07 -4.99
CA SER A 46 7.05 1.21 -5.58
C SER A 46 7.77 1.64 -6.85
N VAL A 47 7.03 2.21 -7.80
CA VAL A 47 7.58 2.82 -9.01
C VAL A 47 7.19 4.29 -9.07
N SER A 48 8.13 5.15 -9.40
CA SER A 48 7.87 6.58 -9.55
C SER A 48 7.30 6.98 -10.91
N ASP A 49 6.83 8.22 -11.03
CA ASP A 49 6.44 8.87 -12.28
C ASP A 49 7.57 8.92 -13.33
N ALA A 50 8.82 8.99 -12.87
CA ALA A 50 10.03 8.85 -13.69
C ALA A 50 10.31 7.39 -14.14
N GLY A 51 9.57 6.41 -13.62
CA GLY A 51 9.75 4.99 -13.90
C GLY A 51 10.90 4.35 -13.13
N LEU A 52 11.28 4.92 -11.98
CA LEU A 52 12.34 4.40 -11.13
C LEU A 52 11.75 3.46 -10.07
N PRO A 53 12.17 2.17 -10.01
CA PRO A 53 11.72 1.25 -8.98
C PRO A 53 12.47 1.48 -7.66
N THR A 54 11.78 1.34 -6.54
CA THR A 54 12.35 1.30 -5.19
C THR A 54 11.71 0.16 -4.42
N CYS A 55 12.51 -0.69 -3.79
CA CYS A 55 12.03 -1.78 -2.95
C CYS A 55 12.69 -1.70 -1.58
N TRP A 56 11.93 -2.05 -0.54
CA TRP A 56 12.40 -2.15 0.84
C TRP A 56 12.00 -3.51 1.42
N GLY A 57 12.81 -3.99 2.37
CA GLY A 57 12.59 -5.27 3.06
C GLY A 57 13.58 -6.33 2.61
N SER A 58 13.13 -7.58 2.51
CA SER A 58 14.01 -8.72 2.23
C SER A 58 14.50 -8.84 0.77
N VAL A 59 13.92 -8.09 -0.17
CA VAL A 59 14.26 -8.15 -1.60
C VAL A 59 14.55 -6.74 -2.16
N PRO A 60 15.82 -6.34 -2.30
CA PRO A 60 16.18 -5.07 -2.92
C PRO A 60 15.95 -5.11 -4.43
N VAL A 61 15.92 -3.94 -5.08
CA VAL A 61 15.86 -3.81 -6.55
C VAL A 61 17.12 -4.43 -7.17
N ASP A 62 16.95 -5.18 -8.26
CA ASP A 62 18.08 -5.68 -9.05
C ASP A 62 18.84 -4.49 -9.70
N PRO A 63 20.17 -4.36 -9.51
CA PRO A 63 20.97 -3.33 -10.16
C PRO A 63 20.81 -3.24 -11.68
N ALA A 64 20.46 -4.35 -12.35
CA ALA A 64 20.18 -4.36 -13.78
C ALA A 64 18.99 -3.46 -14.16
N MET A 65 18.08 -3.17 -13.22
CA MET A 65 16.91 -2.32 -13.45
C MET A 65 17.18 -0.82 -13.29
N ALA A 66 18.39 -0.43 -12.87
CA ALA A 66 18.73 0.97 -12.59
C ALA A 66 18.55 1.92 -13.80
N ASN A 67 18.71 1.40 -15.02
CA ASN A 67 18.59 2.14 -16.27
C ASN A 67 17.37 1.72 -17.11
N VAL A 68 16.48 0.90 -16.56
CA VAL A 68 15.28 0.43 -17.25
C VAL A 68 14.10 1.26 -16.78
N ARG A 69 13.35 1.86 -17.71
CA ARG A 69 12.12 2.57 -17.35
C ARG A 69 11.04 1.56 -16.97
N ILE A 70 10.71 1.49 -15.68
CA ILE A 70 9.71 0.57 -15.13
C ILE A 70 8.32 1.24 -15.11
N LEU A 71 7.29 0.47 -15.42
CA LEU A 71 5.88 0.87 -15.34
C LEU A 71 5.21 0.37 -14.07
N ASP A 72 5.55 -0.85 -13.63
CA ASP A 72 4.94 -1.46 -12.45
C ASP A 72 5.88 -2.51 -11.83
N THR A 73 5.70 -2.76 -10.53
CA THR A 73 6.36 -3.86 -9.80
C THR A 73 5.34 -4.68 -9.04
N LYS A 74 5.63 -5.97 -8.86
CA LYS A 74 4.85 -6.90 -8.05
C LYS A 74 5.76 -7.71 -7.15
N ALA A 75 5.49 -7.64 -5.85
CA ALA A 75 6.23 -8.32 -4.79
C ALA A 75 5.57 -9.66 -4.44
N GLY A 76 6.31 -10.76 -4.56
CA GLY A 76 5.87 -12.10 -4.16
C GLY A 76 6.48 -12.55 -2.83
N ASN A 77 6.74 -13.85 -2.66
CA ASN A 77 7.47 -14.39 -1.50
C ASN A 77 8.97 -14.56 -1.82
N GLY A 78 9.81 -13.62 -1.39
CA GLY A 78 11.26 -13.67 -1.63
C GLY A 78 11.66 -13.49 -3.10
N PHE A 79 10.76 -12.93 -3.92
CA PHE A 79 11.02 -12.49 -5.29
C PHE A 79 10.15 -11.29 -5.65
N SER A 80 10.54 -10.56 -6.69
CA SER A 80 9.80 -9.46 -7.27
C SER A 80 9.81 -9.59 -8.79
N CYS A 81 8.80 -9.03 -9.44
CA CYS A 81 8.75 -8.84 -10.89
C CYS A 81 8.50 -7.37 -11.24
N ALA A 82 9.07 -6.90 -12.35
CA ALA A 82 8.87 -5.56 -12.90
C ALA A 82 8.39 -5.65 -14.34
N LEU A 83 7.50 -4.75 -14.71
CA LEU A 83 7.06 -4.52 -16.08
C LEU A 83 7.74 -3.26 -16.60
N SER A 84 8.49 -3.36 -17.70
CA SER A 84 9.17 -2.21 -18.32
C SER A 84 8.26 -1.44 -19.30
N ALA A 85 8.71 -0.24 -19.68
CA ALA A 85 8.09 0.56 -20.73
C ALA A 85 8.12 -0.12 -22.11
N GLU A 86 9.07 -1.04 -22.32
CA GLU A 86 9.18 -1.88 -23.52
C GLU A 86 8.24 -3.10 -23.48
N ARG A 87 7.34 -3.15 -22.49
CA ARG A 87 6.36 -4.24 -22.28
C ARG A 87 7.03 -5.59 -22.01
N THR A 88 8.21 -5.55 -21.39
CA THR A 88 8.99 -6.71 -20.97
C THR A 88 8.90 -6.95 -19.47
N VAL A 89 8.98 -8.21 -19.05
CA VAL A 89 8.92 -8.60 -17.64
C VAL A 89 10.31 -8.99 -17.15
N HIS A 90 10.67 -8.58 -15.93
CA HIS A 90 11.95 -8.91 -15.30
C HIS A 90 11.67 -9.35 -13.88
N CYS A 91 12.11 -10.55 -13.48
CA CYS A 91 11.91 -11.04 -12.12
C CYS A 91 13.24 -11.37 -11.44
N TRP A 92 13.35 -10.97 -10.17
CA TRP A 92 14.56 -11.11 -9.37
C TRP A 92 14.23 -11.51 -7.94
N GLY A 93 15.27 -11.84 -7.19
CA GLY A 93 15.17 -12.19 -5.77
C GLY A 93 15.92 -13.48 -5.43
N PRO A 94 16.09 -13.74 -4.12
CA PRO A 94 16.82 -14.90 -3.64
C PRO A 94 16.07 -16.22 -3.82
N LYS A 95 14.74 -16.22 -3.81
CA LYS A 95 13.94 -17.46 -3.92
C LYS A 95 13.62 -17.80 -5.38
N ASN A 96 13.90 -19.05 -5.75
CA ASN A 96 13.61 -19.58 -7.09
C ASN A 96 13.37 -21.10 -7.11
N GLU A 97 13.04 -21.70 -5.96
CA GLU A 97 12.88 -23.15 -5.79
C GLU A 97 11.70 -23.70 -6.62
N TYR A 98 10.79 -22.83 -7.03
CA TYR A 98 9.63 -23.14 -7.87
C TYR A 98 9.71 -22.46 -9.23
N SER A 99 10.90 -22.01 -9.66
CA SER A 99 11.08 -21.29 -10.92
C SER A 99 10.29 -19.98 -11.02
N GLN A 100 9.92 -19.36 -9.89
CA GLN A 100 9.09 -18.15 -9.85
C GLN A 100 9.73 -16.91 -10.50
N ARG A 101 11.06 -16.88 -10.66
CA ARG A 101 11.74 -15.83 -11.43
C ARG A 101 11.60 -16.03 -12.95
N GLY A 102 11.26 -17.25 -13.37
CA GLY A 102 11.29 -17.66 -14.77
C GLY A 102 12.69 -17.67 -15.38
N LEU A 103 12.81 -18.14 -16.62
CA LEU A 103 14.03 -18.06 -17.42
C LEU A 103 13.79 -17.36 -18.75
N ASN A 104 14.86 -16.78 -19.29
CA ASN A 104 14.97 -16.51 -20.71
C ASN A 104 15.23 -17.82 -21.49
N PHE A 105 14.92 -17.80 -22.79
CA PHE A 105 15.21 -18.91 -23.69
C PHE A 105 16.67 -19.34 -23.78
N ASP A 106 17.61 -18.44 -23.49
CA ASP A 106 19.05 -18.71 -23.49
C ASP A 106 19.58 -19.24 -22.15
N GLY A 107 18.68 -19.56 -21.21
CA GLY A 107 19.03 -20.10 -19.89
C GLY A 107 19.66 -19.07 -18.94
N ARG A 108 19.61 -17.77 -19.26
CA ARG A 108 20.11 -16.69 -18.39
C ARG A 108 18.99 -16.02 -17.57
N ASN A 109 19.40 -15.25 -16.55
CA ASN A 109 18.50 -14.44 -15.72
C ASN A 109 17.60 -13.55 -16.59
N ALA A 110 16.32 -13.49 -16.24
CA ALA A 110 15.23 -13.18 -17.17
C ALA A 110 15.11 -11.69 -17.53
N VAL A 111 15.53 -11.35 -18.76
CA VAL A 111 15.10 -10.17 -19.52
C VAL A 111 14.11 -10.68 -20.58
N TRP A 112 12.82 -10.69 -20.26
CA TRP A 112 11.79 -11.15 -21.22
C TRP A 112 11.66 -10.16 -22.39
N PRO A 113 11.24 -10.58 -23.59
CA PRO A 113 9.84 -10.47 -23.98
C PRO A 113 9.16 -11.81 -23.74
N MET A 114 7.97 -11.78 -23.16
CA MET A 114 7.23 -12.99 -22.80
C MET A 114 7.17 -13.92 -24.00
N ALA A 115 7.69 -15.11 -23.85
CA ALA A 115 7.67 -16.08 -24.90
C ALA A 115 6.77 -17.22 -24.50
N LEU A 116 5.65 -17.29 -25.19
CA LEU A 116 4.77 -18.43 -25.10
C LEU A 116 5.44 -19.64 -25.73
N ARG A 117 5.50 -20.72 -24.97
CA ARG A 117 5.83 -22.02 -25.53
C ARG A 117 4.53 -22.79 -25.78
N GLN A 118 4.10 -22.87 -27.03
CA GLN A 118 3.16 -23.88 -27.52
C GLN A 118 3.85 -24.66 -28.64
N GLY A 119 4.42 -25.82 -28.32
CA GLY A 119 5.20 -26.59 -29.30
C GLY A 119 6.46 -25.85 -29.77
N ALA A 120 6.62 -25.69 -31.09
CA ALA A 120 7.79 -25.09 -31.73
C ALA A 120 7.62 -23.60 -32.13
N GLU A 121 6.42 -23.03 -32.02
CA GLU A 121 6.17 -21.64 -32.39
C GLU A 121 6.54 -20.65 -31.27
N GLN A 122 7.25 -19.60 -31.65
CA GLN A 122 7.77 -18.57 -30.75
C GLN A 122 7.12 -17.24 -31.12
N SER A 123 6.18 -16.77 -30.29
CA SER A 123 5.58 -15.45 -30.43
C SER A 123 6.03 -14.55 -29.29
N ARG A 124 6.58 -13.38 -29.62
CA ARG A 124 6.83 -12.32 -28.63
C ARG A 124 5.49 -11.79 -28.14
N LEU A 125 5.25 -11.92 -26.85
CA LEU A 125 4.14 -11.29 -26.17
C LEU A 125 4.59 -10.01 -25.47
N TYR A 126 3.78 -8.97 -25.62
CA TYR A 126 3.93 -7.72 -24.89
C TYR A 126 2.97 -7.72 -23.70
N ALA A 127 3.53 -7.64 -22.49
CA ALA A 127 2.77 -7.62 -21.25
C ALA A 127 2.19 -6.23 -20.99
N THR A 128 0.94 -6.18 -20.55
CA THR A 128 0.23 -4.95 -20.16
C THR A 128 0.01 -4.84 -18.66
N GLN A 129 0.05 -5.96 -17.95
CA GLN A 129 -0.01 -6.06 -16.50
C GLN A 129 0.80 -7.28 -16.05
N ILE A 130 1.33 -7.24 -14.83
CA ILE A 130 1.93 -8.38 -14.14
C ILE A 130 1.24 -8.60 -12.79
N ALA A 131 1.29 -9.83 -12.30
CA ALA A 131 0.86 -10.22 -10.96
C ALA A 131 1.87 -11.22 -10.37
N ALA A 132 2.15 -11.12 -9.08
CA ALA A 132 3.02 -12.05 -8.36
C ALA A 132 2.26 -12.63 -7.17
N GLY A 133 2.15 -13.95 -7.13
CA GLY A 133 1.61 -14.69 -5.99
C GLY A 133 2.71 -15.13 -5.04
N MET A 134 2.44 -16.15 -4.23
CA MET A 134 3.44 -16.68 -3.30
C MET A 134 4.66 -17.27 -4.04
N ARG A 135 4.42 -18.10 -5.05
CA ARG A 135 5.45 -18.93 -5.70
C ARG A 135 5.30 -18.98 -7.23
N HIS A 136 4.43 -18.14 -7.79
CA HIS A 136 4.20 -18.04 -9.22
C HIS A 136 3.98 -16.58 -9.61
N ALA A 137 4.20 -16.27 -10.87
CA ALA A 137 3.89 -14.98 -11.43
C ALA A 137 3.14 -15.14 -12.75
N CYS A 138 2.38 -14.11 -13.08
CA CYS A 138 1.53 -14.09 -14.25
C CYS A 138 1.65 -12.74 -14.94
N ALA A 139 1.34 -12.74 -16.22
CA ALA A 139 1.29 -11.53 -17.02
C ALA A 139 0.12 -11.57 -18.00
N LEU A 140 -0.49 -10.40 -18.18
CA LEU A 140 -1.59 -10.15 -19.09
C LEU A 140 -1.04 -9.59 -20.38
N THR A 141 -1.31 -10.24 -21.51
CA THR A 141 -0.82 -9.78 -22.81
C THR A 141 -1.70 -8.68 -23.40
N GLN A 142 -1.19 -7.94 -24.38
CA GLN A 142 -2.00 -6.98 -25.16
C GLN A 142 -3.21 -7.64 -25.87
N GLY A 143 -3.11 -8.94 -26.18
CA GLY A 143 -4.20 -9.73 -26.73
C GLY A 143 -5.29 -10.11 -25.73
N GLY A 144 -5.10 -9.83 -24.44
CA GLY A 144 -6.00 -10.24 -23.36
C GLY A 144 -5.82 -11.69 -22.93
N GLU A 145 -4.66 -12.28 -23.22
CA GLU A 145 -4.31 -13.64 -22.78
C GLU A 145 -3.59 -13.57 -21.44
N VAL A 146 -3.83 -14.54 -20.56
CA VAL A 146 -3.10 -14.67 -19.30
C VAL A 146 -2.07 -15.79 -19.45
N ALA A 147 -0.81 -15.51 -19.14
CA ALA A 147 0.23 -16.53 -19.07
C ALA A 147 0.99 -16.45 -17.75
N CYS A 148 1.25 -17.61 -17.14
CA CYS A 148 1.86 -17.75 -15.82
C CYS A 148 3.08 -18.68 -15.85
N TRP A 149 3.98 -18.49 -14.90
CA TRP A 149 5.16 -19.33 -14.66
C TRP A 149 5.43 -19.44 -13.16
N GLY A 150 6.32 -20.35 -12.79
CA GLY A 150 6.61 -20.71 -11.41
C GLY A 150 5.87 -21.97 -10.96
N ASP A 151 5.45 -21.98 -9.69
CA ASP A 151 4.67 -23.08 -9.10
C ASP A 151 3.32 -23.27 -9.81
N ALA A 152 3.01 -24.51 -10.16
CA ALA A 152 1.75 -24.95 -10.75
C ALA A 152 1.11 -26.12 -9.96
N GLY A 153 1.72 -26.52 -8.83
CA GLY A 153 1.33 -27.70 -8.07
C GLY A 153 -0.10 -27.65 -7.50
N GLN A 154 -0.64 -26.45 -7.28
CA GLN A 154 -2.00 -26.22 -6.79
C GLN A 154 -3.01 -25.97 -7.92
N GLY A 155 -2.62 -26.09 -9.18
CA GLY A 155 -3.50 -25.86 -10.33
C GLY A 155 -3.66 -24.39 -10.73
N GLN A 156 -2.89 -23.46 -10.15
CA GLN A 156 -2.94 -22.01 -10.41
C GLN A 156 -2.67 -21.58 -11.87
N MET A 157 -2.33 -22.52 -12.75
CA MET A 157 -2.16 -22.32 -14.20
C MET A 157 -3.21 -23.03 -15.06
N GLY A 158 -4.12 -23.80 -14.46
CA GLY A 158 -5.21 -24.49 -15.18
C GLY A 158 -4.75 -25.55 -16.19
N LEU A 159 -3.56 -26.13 -16.02
CA LEU A 159 -2.97 -27.08 -16.97
C LEU A 159 -3.34 -28.51 -16.57
N GLN A 160 -4.24 -29.13 -17.33
CA GLN A 160 -4.76 -30.47 -17.06
C GLN A 160 -3.81 -31.59 -17.52
N GLU A 161 -3.30 -31.55 -18.75
CA GLU A 161 -2.39 -32.57 -19.29
C GLU A 161 -1.31 -31.98 -20.23
N PRO A 162 -0.02 -32.37 -20.09
CA PRO A 162 0.53 -33.10 -18.95
C PRO A 162 0.44 -32.25 -17.68
N VAL A 163 0.27 -32.89 -16.52
CA VAL A 163 0.27 -32.18 -15.23
C VAL A 163 1.62 -31.50 -15.02
N VAL A 164 1.63 -30.17 -15.08
CA VAL A 164 2.77 -29.33 -14.75
C VAL A 164 2.69 -28.96 -13.27
N THR A 165 3.75 -29.24 -12.51
CA THR A 165 3.85 -28.85 -11.08
C THR A 165 4.73 -27.63 -10.87
N THR A 166 5.63 -27.35 -11.81
CA THR A 166 6.44 -26.13 -11.86
C THR A 166 6.87 -25.88 -13.31
N THR A 167 7.02 -24.62 -13.70
CA THR A 167 7.56 -24.25 -15.00
C THR A 167 8.39 -22.97 -14.92
N GLU A 168 9.52 -22.96 -15.61
CA GLU A 168 10.35 -21.78 -15.80
C GLU A 168 9.91 -20.90 -16.98
N TYR A 169 9.05 -21.42 -17.85
CA TYR A 169 8.49 -20.72 -19.00
C TYR A 169 7.05 -20.30 -18.75
N ALA A 170 6.64 -19.17 -19.34
CA ALA A 170 5.29 -18.67 -19.29
C ALA A 170 4.37 -19.55 -20.15
N LEU A 171 3.37 -20.15 -19.51
CA LEU A 171 2.36 -20.98 -20.14
C LEU A 171 1.02 -20.25 -20.09
N ARG A 172 0.28 -20.27 -21.21
CA ARG A 172 -1.10 -19.77 -21.29
C ARG A 172 -1.95 -20.49 -20.25
N VAL A 173 -2.74 -19.73 -19.50
CA VAL A 173 -3.78 -20.29 -18.63
C VAL A 173 -5.03 -20.52 -19.49
N PRO A 174 -5.44 -21.78 -19.71
CA PRO A 174 -6.67 -22.06 -20.46
C PRO A 174 -7.87 -21.36 -19.83
N GLY A 175 -8.88 -20.98 -20.62
CA GLY A 175 -10.10 -20.32 -20.11
C GLY A 175 -9.96 -18.85 -19.69
N LEU A 176 -8.76 -18.37 -19.31
CA LEU A 176 -8.51 -16.96 -18.97
C LEU A 176 -8.09 -16.15 -20.21
N SER A 177 -9.04 -15.93 -21.12
CA SER A 177 -8.86 -15.15 -22.35
C SER A 177 -9.78 -13.93 -22.37
N ASN A 178 -9.43 -12.90 -23.15
CA ASN A 178 -10.10 -11.58 -23.13
C ASN A 178 -10.06 -10.91 -21.75
N ALA A 179 -9.00 -11.15 -20.98
CA ALA A 179 -8.78 -10.51 -19.70
C ALA A 179 -8.40 -9.02 -19.85
N VAL A 180 -8.79 -8.22 -18.87
CA VAL A 180 -8.43 -6.80 -18.71
C VAL A 180 -7.73 -6.50 -17.40
N ARG A 181 -7.88 -7.38 -16.40
CA ARG A 181 -7.12 -7.37 -15.15
C ARG A 181 -6.77 -8.78 -14.74
N ILE A 182 -5.64 -8.94 -14.08
CA ILE A 182 -5.20 -10.19 -13.45
C ILE A 182 -4.72 -9.95 -12.02
N ALA A 183 -4.82 -10.99 -11.20
CA ALA A 183 -4.19 -11.04 -9.90
C ALA A 183 -3.77 -12.47 -9.56
N ALA A 184 -2.75 -12.61 -8.70
CA ALA A 184 -2.18 -13.88 -8.29
C ALA A 184 -2.03 -13.92 -6.77
N GLY A 185 -2.50 -14.99 -6.15
CA GLY A 185 -2.47 -15.19 -4.69
C GLY A 185 -1.59 -16.38 -4.29
N ASN A 186 -1.90 -17.00 -3.15
CA ASN A 186 -1.28 -18.27 -2.77
C ASN A 186 -1.93 -19.44 -3.53
N GLY A 187 -1.27 -19.90 -4.59
CA GLY A 187 -1.75 -21.05 -5.36
C GLY A 187 -3.05 -20.78 -6.14
N SER A 188 -3.40 -19.53 -6.41
CA SER A 188 -4.57 -19.14 -7.21
C SER A 188 -4.25 -17.99 -8.17
N THR A 189 -4.95 -17.96 -9.30
CA THR A 189 -4.89 -16.90 -10.32
C THR A 189 -6.31 -16.51 -10.71
N CYS A 190 -6.61 -15.20 -10.72
CA CYS A 190 -7.89 -14.67 -11.14
C CYS A 190 -7.72 -13.64 -12.25
N ALA A 191 -8.73 -13.51 -13.11
CA ALA A 191 -8.82 -12.50 -14.15
C ALA A 191 -10.20 -11.86 -14.20
N VAL A 192 -10.24 -10.55 -14.43
CA VAL A 192 -11.44 -9.84 -14.86
C VAL A 192 -11.46 -9.83 -16.38
N LEU A 193 -12.54 -10.30 -17.00
CA LEU A 193 -12.70 -10.29 -18.45
C LEU A 193 -13.28 -8.96 -18.94
N ARG A 194 -13.18 -8.68 -20.24
CA ARG A 194 -13.78 -7.47 -20.86
C ARG A 194 -15.27 -7.32 -20.60
N THR A 195 -15.96 -8.42 -20.32
CA THR A 195 -17.40 -8.42 -19.98
C THR A 195 -17.67 -7.97 -18.55
N GLY A 196 -16.66 -7.80 -17.71
CA GLY A 196 -16.79 -7.58 -16.26
C GLY A 196 -16.93 -8.87 -15.44
N ALA A 197 -17.02 -10.04 -16.10
CA ALA A 197 -17.02 -11.34 -15.44
C ALA A 197 -15.66 -11.66 -14.83
N VAL A 198 -15.66 -12.35 -13.69
CA VAL A 198 -14.43 -12.78 -13.00
C VAL A 198 -14.26 -14.27 -13.15
N TRP A 199 -13.07 -14.71 -13.54
CA TRP A 199 -12.70 -16.12 -13.64
C TRP A 199 -11.47 -16.41 -12.80
N CYS A 200 -11.46 -17.53 -12.09
CA CYS A 200 -10.37 -17.92 -11.19
C CYS A 200 -9.99 -19.39 -11.37
N VAL A 201 -8.74 -19.73 -11.08
CA VAL A 201 -8.19 -21.10 -11.15
C VAL A 201 -7.14 -21.31 -10.04
N GLY A 202 -6.95 -22.56 -9.58
CA GLY A 202 -5.99 -22.91 -8.53
C GLY A 202 -6.57 -23.21 -7.14
N ALA A 203 -5.70 -23.76 -6.29
CA ALA A 203 -5.84 -24.25 -4.91
C ALA A 203 -7.25 -24.70 -4.50
N GLY A 204 -7.86 -25.54 -5.33
CA GLY A 204 -9.07 -26.32 -5.00
C GLY A 204 -10.39 -25.57 -5.10
N SER A 205 -10.40 -24.46 -5.82
CA SER A 205 -11.53 -23.61 -6.16
C SER A 205 -12.27 -22.91 -5.02
N LEU A 206 -11.88 -22.85 -3.75
CA LEU A 206 -12.64 -22.05 -2.75
C LEU A 206 -12.79 -20.53 -3.07
N LEU A 207 -11.97 -20.00 -3.99
CA LEU A 207 -12.12 -18.67 -4.62
C LEU A 207 -12.85 -18.69 -6.00
N ALA A 208 -13.36 -19.84 -6.43
CA ALA A 208 -13.95 -20.12 -7.73
C ALA A 208 -14.98 -21.31 -7.74
N GLY A 209 -15.38 -21.90 -6.59
CA GLY A 209 -16.12 -23.19 -6.44
C GLY A 209 -15.67 -24.15 -5.29
N PRO A 210 -16.16 -25.41 -5.21
CA PRO A 210 -15.64 -26.45 -4.30
C PRO A 210 -14.54 -27.37 -4.89
N GLN A 211 -13.90 -28.23 -4.08
CA GLN A 211 -12.67 -29.00 -4.40
C GLN A 211 -12.76 -30.13 -5.47
N ASP A 212 -13.69 -30.07 -6.42
CA ASP A 212 -13.85 -31.12 -7.43
C ASP A 212 -12.84 -31.04 -8.59
N ASP A 213 -12.32 -29.84 -8.93
CA ASP A 213 -11.17 -29.71 -9.85
C ASP A 213 -10.40 -28.37 -9.72
N PRO A 214 -9.18 -28.34 -9.15
CA PRO A 214 -8.36 -27.13 -9.01
C PRO A 214 -7.78 -26.59 -10.33
N ARG A 215 -7.74 -27.41 -11.39
CA ARG A 215 -7.12 -27.08 -12.69
C ARG A 215 -8.14 -26.63 -13.73
N THR A 216 -9.42 -26.57 -13.38
CA THR A 216 -10.46 -26.02 -14.24
C THR A 216 -10.78 -24.58 -13.84
N PRO A 217 -10.51 -23.58 -14.70
CA PRO A 217 -10.95 -22.20 -14.48
C PRO A 217 -12.47 -22.13 -14.34
N ARG A 218 -12.95 -21.33 -13.39
CA ARG A 218 -14.38 -21.16 -13.12
C ARG A 218 -14.76 -19.70 -13.07
N GLN A 219 -15.94 -19.41 -13.61
CA GLN A 219 -16.56 -18.11 -13.48
C GLN A 219 -17.14 -17.93 -12.07
N LEU A 220 -16.88 -16.78 -11.48
CA LEU A 220 -17.48 -16.36 -10.22
C LEU A 220 -18.97 -15.98 -10.43
N PRO A 221 -19.91 -16.56 -9.68
CA PRO A 221 -21.34 -16.30 -9.88
C PRO A 221 -21.73 -14.89 -9.43
N GLY A 222 -22.64 -14.26 -10.17
CA GLY A 222 -23.28 -12.99 -9.78
C GLY A 222 -22.42 -11.73 -9.93
N ILE A 223 -21.23 -11.83 -10.51
CA ILE A 223 -20.35 -10.70 -10.81
C ILE A 223 -20.11 -10.61 -12.32
N ASP A 224 -20.64 -9.55 -12.93
CA ASP A 224 -20.53 -9.20 -14.34
C ASP A 224 -20.12 -7.74 -14.57
N ASP A 225 -19.80 -7.00 -13.49
CA ASP A 225 -19.48 -5.57 -13.52
C ASP A 225 -18.15 -5.26 -12.81
N ALA A 226 -17.28 -6.25 -12.61
CA ALA A 226 -15.97 -6.06 -11.99
C ALA A 226 -15.06 -5.20 -12.88
N VAL A 227 -14.33 -4.30 -12.23
CA VAL A 227 -13.30 -3.45 -12.86
C VAL A 227 -11.90 -3.83 -12.43
N ASP A 228 -11.76 -4.46 -11.26
CA ASP A 228 -10.50 -4.98 -10.74
C ASP A 228 -10.71 -6.16 -9.78
N VAL A 229 -9.67 -6.97 -9.59
CA VAL A 229 -9.66 -8.12 -8.68
C VAL A 229 -8.39 -8.14 -7.86
N SER A 230 -8.51 -8.43 -6.57
CA SER A 230 -7.40 -8.64 -5.65
C SER A 230 -7.61 -9.90 -4.84
N LEU A 231 -6.54 -10.65 -4.61
CA LEU A 231 -6.54 -11.86 -3.79
C LEU A 231 -5.19 -12.05 -3.11
N PHE A 232 -5.21 -12.78 -2.00
CA PHE A 232 -4.00 -13.21 -1.30
C PHE A 232 -4.12 -14.70 -0.96
N ASP A 233 -4.04 -15.04 0.32
CA ASP A 233 -4.06 -16.41 0.83
C ASP A 233 -5.41 -16.69 1.51
N GLY A 234 -6.33 -17.26 0.73
CA GLY A 234 -7.63 -17.79 1.21
C GLY A 234 -8.86 -16.92 0.95
N HIS A 235 -8.72 -15.63 0.64
CA HIS A 235 -9.85 -14.77 0.22
C HIS A 235 -9.49 -13.83 -0.93
N ALA A 236 -10.53 -13.31 -1.57
CA ALA A 236 -10.44 -12.39 -2.69
C ALA A 236 -11.56 -11.35 -2.63
N CYS A 237 -11.33 -10.22 -3.26
CA CYS A 237 -12.29 -9.14 -3.41
C CYS A 237 -12.23 -8.56 -4.81
N VAL A 238 -13.36 -8.05 -5.29
CA VAL A 238 -13.47 -7.29 -6.53
C VAL A 238 -13.88 -5.87 -6.23
N GLN A 239 -13.25 -4.94 -6.96
CA GLN A 239 -13.85 -3.63 -7.17
C GLN A 239 -14.84 -3.78 -8.33
N ARG A 240 -16.08 -3.38 -8.10
CA ARG A 240 -17.15 -3.38 -9.09
C ARG A 240 -17.42 -1.95 -9.59
N SER A 241 -18.18 -1.87 -10.66
CA SER A 241 -18.66 -0.60 -11.21
C SER A 241 -19.38 0.24 -10.14
N ALA A 242 -19.29 1.57 -10.27
CA ALA A 242 -19.79 2.53 -9.27
C ALA A 242 -19.18 2.36 -7.87
N GLY A 243 -17.97 1.81 -7.75
CA GLY A 243 -17.20 1.75 -6.50
C GLY A 243 -17.77 0.80 -5.45
N LYS A 244 -18.58 -0.18 -5.87
CA LYS A 244 -19.01 -1.28 -5.00
C LYS A 244 -17.87 -2.27 -4.79
N VAL A 245 -17.91 -3.01 -3.69
CA VAL A 245 -16.95 -4.07 -3.37
C VAL A 245 -17.70 -5.33 -3.02
N ALA A 246 -17.25 -6.46 -3.56
CA ALA A 246 -17.72 -7.78 -3.16
C ALA A 246 -16.52 -8.68 -2.85
N CYS A 247 -16.62 -9.50 -1.81
CA CYS A 247 -15.55 -10.38 -1.37
C CYS A 247 -16.05 -11.82 -1.22
N TRP A 248 -15.14 -12.79 -1.33
CA TRP A 248 -15.43 -14.21 -1.16
C TRP A 248 -14.18 -14.98 -0.68
N GLY A 249 -14.38 -16.21 -0.23
CA GLY A 249 -13.36 -17.09 0.32
C GLY A 249 -13.49 -17.26 1.83
N ARG A 250 -12.35 -17.31 2.53
CA ARG A 250 -12.25 -17.41 3.99
C ARG A 250 -12.82 -16.17 4.68
N ASN A 251 -13.48 -16.36 5.84
CA ASN A 251 -14.02 -15.25 6.64
C ASN A 251 -13.81 -15.43 8.16
N LEU A 252 -12.65 -15.94 8.59
CA LEU A 252 -12.44 -16.26 10.01
C LEU A 252 -12.35 -15.03 10.92
N PHE A 253 -11.99 -13.89 10.35
CA PHE A 253 -11.77 -12.63 11.06
C PHE A 253 -12.71 -11.52 10.58
N GLY A 254 -13.63 -11.82 9.66
CA GLY A 254 -14.50 -10.82 9.03
C GLY A 254 -13.85 -10.18 7.80
N GLU A 255 -12.82 -10.78 7.20
CA GLU A 255 -12.05 -10.27 6.06
C GLU A 255 -12.86 -10.09 4.77
N LEU A 256 -14.07 -10.66 4.69
CA LEU A 256 -15.04 -10.42 3.62
C LEU A 256 -15.93 -9.20 3.87
N GLY A 257 -15.76 -8.52 5.00
CA GLY A 257 -16.57 -7.37 5.37
C GLY A 257 -17.98 -7.73 5.86
N VAL A 258 -18.23 -9.00 6.17
CA VAL A 258 -19.45 -9.49 6.83
C VAL A 258 -19.05 -10.21 8.13
N PRO A 259 -19.97 -10.40 9.09
CA PRO A 259 -19.64 -11.03 10.38
C PRO A 259 -18.85 -12.33 10.21
N ALA A 260 -17.80 -12.49 11.02
CA ALA A 260 -16.87 -13.62 10.93
C ALA A 260 -17.60 -14.97 10.99
N HIS A 261 -17.14 -15.92 10.18
CA HIS A 261 -17.72 -17.25 10.06
C HIS A 261 -16.66 -18.30 9.71
N ALA A 262 -16.84 -19.53 10.19
CA ALA A 262 -15.87 -20.62 10.02
C ALA A 262 -15.87 -21.24 8.62
N GLY A 263 -16.99 -21.20 7.90
CA GLY A 263 -17.13 -21.71 6.54
C GLY A 263 -16.52 -20.79 5.47
N THR A 264 -16.18 -21.39 4.32
CA THR A 264 -15.78 -20.64 3.12
C THR A 264 -17.01 -20.14 2.37
N VAL A 265 -17.01 -18.86 2.02
CA VAL A 265 -18.02 -18.21 1.21
C VAL A 265 -17.62 -18.30 -0.27
N THR A 266 -18.28 -19.14 -1.05
CA THR A 266 -17.95 -19.36 -2.47
C THR A 266 -18.76 -18.50 -3.44
N THR A 267 -19.79 -17.81 -2.95
CA THR A 267 -20.55 -16.80 -3.70
C THR A 267 -20.21 -15.42 -3.13
N PRO A 268 -19.80 -14.44 -3.96
CA PRO A 268 -19.45 -13.11 -3.49
C PRO A 268 -20.53 -12.48 -2.63
N VAL A 269 -20.10 -11.93 -1.51
CA VAL A 269 -20.93 -11.10 -0.63
C VAL A 269 -20.57 -9.64 -0.84
N ASP A 270 -21.58 -8.79 -0.98
CA ASP A 270 -21.35 -7.35 -1.03
C ASP A 270 -20.81 -6.86 0.32
N VAL A 271 -19.97 -5.84 0.25
CA VAL A 271 -19.33 -5.20 1.41
C VAL A 271 -20.05 -3.88 1.74
N PRO A 272 -20.97 -3.84 2.71
CA PRO A 272 -21.79 -2.66 3.02
C PRO A 272 -21.04 -1.34 3.29
N GLY A 273 -19.90 -1.38 3.99
CA GLY A 273 -19.26 -0.18 4.56
C GLY A 273 -18.59 0.74 3.54
N PRO A 274 -17.43 0.36 2.96
CA PRO A 274 -16.79 1.09 1.86
C PRO A 274 -17.68 1.24 0.59
N GLY A 275 -18.92 0.70 0.62
CA GLY A 275 -19.87 0.59 -0.47
C GLY A 275 -20.23 1.91 -1.16
N THR A 276 -20.04 1.90 -2.49
CA THR A 276 -20.20 2.96 -3.51
C THR A 276 -19.06 3.96 -3.68
N GLY A 277 -18.01 3.88 -2.85
CA GLY A 277 -16.90 4.83 -2.87
C GLY A 277 -15.53 4.23 -3.21
N ALA A 278 -15.41 2.92 -3.43
CA ALA A 278 -14.09 2.30 -3.61
C ALA A 278 -13.48 2.63 -4.99
N LYS A 279 -12.28 3.20 -4.97
CA LYS A 279 -11.39 3.41 -6.11
C LYS A 279 -10.50 2.19 -6.36
N ALA A 280 -10.09 1.48 -5.31
CA ALA A 280 -9.31 0.25 -5.40
C ALA A 280 -9.52 -0.61 -4.13
N VAL A 281 -9.21 -1.90 -4.23
CA VAL A 281 -9.26 -2.84 -3.11
C VAL A 281 -7.92 -3.55 -2.99
N ALA A 282 -7.47 -3.80 -1.77
CA ALA A 282 -6.25 -4.53 -1.47
C ALA A 282 -6.58 -5.66 -0.48
N VAL A 283 -6.01 -6.83 -0.70
CA VAL A 283 -6.28 -8.05 0.06
C VAL A 283 -4.98 -8.59 0.64
N GLY A 284 -4.94 -8.83 1.96
CA GLY A 284 -3.79 -9.44 2.65
C GLY A 284 -4.19 -10.74 3.37
N TYR A 285 -3.39 -11.25 4.31
CA TYR A 285 -3.76 -12.47 5.05
C TYR A 285 -4.75 -12.16 6.16
N GLY A 286 -6.02 -12.55 5.95
CA GLY A 286 -7.07 -12.37 6.94
C GLY A 286 -7.56 -10.94 7.13
N PHE A 287 -7.21 -10.01 6.23
CA PHE A 287 -7.75 -8.65 6.23
C PHE A 287 -7.87 -8.09 4.80
N SER A 288 -8.64 -7.03 4.66
CA SER A 288 -8.86 -6.33 3.39
C SER A 288 -8.91 -4.82 3.63
N CYS A 289 -8.58 -4.05 2.60
CA CYS A 289 -8.65 -2.60 2.62
C CYS A 289 -9.25 -2.07 1.31
N ALA A 290 -9.99 -0.96 1.39
CA ALA A 290 -10.48 -0.20 0.26
C ALA A 290 -9.87 1.21 0.27
N LEU A 291 -9.31 1.62 -0.85
CA LEU A 291 -9.01 3.01 -1.13
C LEU A 291 -10.28 3.68 -1.66
N LEU A 292 -10.74 4.74 -1.02
CA LEU A 292 -11.93 5.50 -1.40
C LEU A 292 -11.60 6.61 -2.41
N GLN A 293 -12.62 7.10 -3.13
CA GLN A 293 -12.46 8.18 -4.12
C GLN A 293 -11.91 9.49 -3.53
N ASP A 294 -12.13 9.72 -2.24
CA ASP A 294 -11.66 10.91 -1.54
C ASP A 294 -10.23 10.77 -0.96
N GLY A 295 -9.55 9.65 -1.23
CA GLY A 295 -8.18 9.39 -0.78
C GLY A 295 -8.08 8.74 0.62
N ARG A 296 -9.20 8.55 1.32
CA ARG A 296 -9.22 7.80 2.58
C ARG A 296 -9.07 6.30 2.33
N VAL A 297 -8.47 5.59 3.30
CA VAL A 297 -8.42 4.12 3.30
C VAL A 297 -9.25 3.55 4.44
N GLN A 298 -10.12 2.59 4.13
CA GLN A 298 -10.84 1.79 5.13
C GLN A 298 -10.38 0.35 5.10
N CYS A 299 -10.10 -0.25 6.26
CA CYS A 299 -9.72 -1.65 6.38
C CYS A 299 -10.68 -2.42 7.29
N TRP A 300 -10.74 -3.74 7.13
CA TRP A 300 -11.54 -4.66 7.94
C TRP A 300 -10.90 -6.06 7.99
N GLY A 301 -11.32 -6.88 8.96
CA GLY A 301 -10.78 -8.22 9.18
C GLY A 301 -9.87 -8.32 10.41
N ASP A 302 -8.81 -9.13 10.32
CA ASP A 302 -7.88 -9.36 11.41
C ASP A 302 -7.14 -8.08 11.79
N HIS A 303 -6.95 -7.84 13.09
CA HIS A 303 -6.15 -6.74 13.64
C HIS A 303 -5.01 -7.23 14.54
N SER A 304 -4.77 -8.55 14.63
CA SER A 304 -3.79 -9.14 15.53
C SER A 304 -2.34 -8.65 15.30
N LYS A 305 -2.04 -8.20 14.08
CA LYS A 305 -0.78 -7.56 13.70
C LYS A 305 -0.96 -6.12 13.23
N GLY A 306 -2.07 -5.50 13.63
CA GLY A 306 -2.49 -4.15 13.32
C GLY A 306 -2.51 -3.73 11.86
N GLN A 307 -2.71 -4.71 10.98
CA GLN A 307 -2.96 -4.54 9.56
C GLN A 307 -4.19 -3.65 9.23
N LEU A 308 -5.04 -3.28 10.20
CA LEU A 308 -6.11 -2.30 9.99
C LEU A 308 -5.66 -0.83 10.14
N GLY A 309 -4.44 -0.58 10.65
CA GLY A 309 -3.88 0.78 10.69
C GLY A 309 -4.59 1.74 11.67
N ILE A 310 -5.25 1.21 12.69
CA ILE A 310 -6.00 1.97 13.71
C ILE A 310 -5.28 2.12 15.05
N GLY A 311 -3.98 1.80 15.11
CA GLY A 311 -3.26 1.69 16.38
C GLY A 311 -3.66 0.43 17.18
N TYR A 312 -3.22 0.33 18.43
CA TYR A 312 -3.55 -0.82 19.28
C TYR A 312 -4.95 -0.71 19.87
N VAL A 313 -5.78 -1.71 19.62
CA VAL A 313 -7.11 -1.85 20.24
C VAL A 313 -7.22 -3.28 20.76
N PRO A 314 -7.28 -3.52 22.08
CA PRO A 314 -7.42 -4.86 22.63
C PRO A 314 -8.71 -5.52 22.12
N ASN A 315 -8.64 -6.81 21.80
CA ASN A 315 -9.80 -7.67 21.50
C ASN A 315 -10.68 -7.23 20.31
N GLN A 316 -10.14 -6.48 19.34
CA GLN A 316 -10.83 -6.28 18.05
C GLN A 316 -10.63 -7.51 17.15
N THR A 317 -11.47 -8.52 17.32
CA THR A 317 -11.67 -9.58 16.33
C THR A 317 -13.08 -9.46 15.76
N GLY A 318 -13.23 -9.49 14.43
CA GLY A 318 -14.54 -9.37 13.76
C GLY A 318 -15.07 -7.95 13.54
N ALA A 319 -14.21 -6.91 13.53
CA ALA A 319 -14.57 -5.51 13.29
C ALA A 319 -14.90 -5.25 11.80
N VAL A 320 -16.06 -4.67 11.46
CA VAL A 320 -16.38 -3.23 11.44
C VAL A 320 -15.34 -2.46 10.63
N TYR A 321 -15.77 -1.92 9.50
CA TYR A 321 -14.95 -1.09 8.61
C TYR A 321 -14.38 0.10 9.38
N VAL A 322 -13.06 0.17 9.45
CA VAL A 322 -12.36 1.23 10.17
C VAL A 322 -11.52 2.08 9.24
N GLN A 323 -11.47 3.37 9.53
CA GLN A 323 -10.62 4.32 8.83
C GLN A 323 -9.16 4.13 9.27
N VAL A 324 -8.25 3.95 8.31
CA VAL A 324 -6.81 3.97 8.59
C VAL A 324 -6.42 5.36 9.06
N VAL A 325 -5.73 5.43 10.19
CA VAL A 325 -5.35 6.69 10.82
C VAL A 325 -4.24 7.35 10.02
N GLY A 326 -4.41 8.63 9.70
CA GLY A 326 -3.40 9.45 9.00
C GLY A 326 -3.32 9.21 7.48
N ILE A 327 -4.19 8.38 6.90
CA ILE A 327 -4.28 8.17 5.45
C ILE A 327 -5.57 8.81 4.92
N THR A 328 -5.42 9.98 4.30
CA THR A 328 -6.55 10.78 3.79
C THR A 328 -6.40 11.22 2.33
N ASP A 329 -5.24 11.04 1.73
CA ASP A 329 -4.91 11.48 0.37
C ASP A 329 -4.18 10.38 -0.42
N ALA A 330 -4.52 9.11 -0.15
CA ALA A 330 -3.95 7.99 -0.87
C ALA A 330 -4.37 7.98 -2.36
N VAL A 331 -3.42 7.66 -3.22
CA VAL A 331 -3.60 7.50 -4.68
C VAL A 331 -3.46 6.04 -5.11
N ALA A 332 -2.77 5.20 -4.34
CA ALA A 332 -2.63 3.77 -4.55
C ALA A 332 -2.57 3.01 -3.22
N ILE A 333 -2.91 1.72 -3.22
CA ILE A 333 -2.88 0.84 -2.05
C ILE A 333 -2.47 -0.57 -2.45
N SER A 334 -1.74 -1.27 -1.58
CA SER A 334 -1.46 -2.70 -1.68
C SER A 334 -1.40 -3.33 -0.29
N ALA A 335 -1.82 -4.58 -0.18
CA ALA A 335 -1.71 -5.38 1.02
C ALA A 335 -0.83 -6.60 0.74
N GLY A 336 -0.05 -6.98 1.73
CA GLY A 336 0.82 -8.16 1.73
C GLY A 336 0.36 -9.16 2.79
N LEU A 337 1.29 -9.96 3.33
CA LEU A 337 0.96 -11.00 4.32
C LEU A 337 0.26 -10.41 5.55
N GLU A 338 0.98 -9.68 6.40
CA GLU A 338 0.43 -9.11 7.65
C GLU A 338 0.60 -7.56 7.67
N HIS A 339 0.71 -6.93 6.50
CA HIS A 339 0.95 -5.49 6.36
C HIS A 339 0.27 -4.91 5.11
N ALA A 340 0.05 -3.61 5.09
CA ALA A 340 -0.43 -2.87 3.93
C ALA A 340 0.34 -1.56 3.75
N CYS A 341 0.33 -1.05 2.53
CA CYS A 341 1.02 0.16 2.12
C CYS A 341 0.14 0.99 1.20
N ALA A 342 0.20 2.31 1.31
CA ALA A 342 -0.49 3.25 0.43
C ALA A 342 0.48 4.29 -0.12
N VAL A 343 0.31 4.70 -1.38
CA VAL A 343 0.99 5.91 -1.91
C VAL A 343 0.07 7.09 -1.70
N LEU A 344 0.60 8.22 -1.23
CA LEU A 344 -0.12 9.49 -1.02
C LEU A 344 0.04 10.44 -2.22
N ASP A 345 -0.83 11.44 -2.34
CA ASP A 345 -0.86 12.47 -3.39
C ASP A 345 0.46 13.25 -3.53
N GLY A 346 1.29 13.25 -2.48
CA GLY A 346 2.66 13.78 -2.49
C GLY A 346 3.75 12.81 -2.95
N GLY A 347 3.42 11.63 -3.47
CA GLY A 347 4.38 10.62 -3.93
C GLY A 347 5.09 9.83 -2.82
N TYR A 348 4.56 9.86 -1.60
CA TYR A 348 5.11 9.16 -0.44
C TYR A 348 4.39 7.83 -0.22
N ALA A 349 5.12 6.75 0.03
CA ALA A 349 4.53 5.45 0.35
C ALA A 349 4.47 5.25 1.87
N GLN A 350 3.28 5.07 2.45
CA GLN A 350 3.05 4.79 3.86
C GLN A 350 2.63 3.35 4.16
N CYS A 351 3.39 2.61 4.98
CA CYS A 351 3.11 1.20 5.33
C CYS A 351 2.81 0.95 6.82
N TRP A 352 1.84 0.08 7.12
CA TRP A 352 1.41 -0.33 8.48
C TRP A 352 1.22 -1.85 8.59
N GLY A 353 1.17 -2.38 9.82
CA GLY A 353 1.04 -3.82 10.10
C GLY A 353 2.32 -4.44 10.65
N LYS A 354 2.49 -5.77 10.54
CA LYS A 354 3.67 -6.48 11.04
C LYS A 354 4.92 -6.15 10.23
N GLY A 355 6.00 -5.79 10.93
CA GLY A 355 7.36 -5.74 10.38
C GLY A 355 7.48 -4.91 9.10
N THR A 356 6.80 -3.75 9.05
CA THR A 356 6.49 -2.82 7.93
C THR A 356 7.43 -2.79 6.72
N ALA A 357 7.70 -3.94 6.10
CA ALA A 357 8.63 -4.25 5.01
C ALA A 357 9.97 -3.46 4.96
N LEU A 358 10.38 -2.83 6.07
CA LEU A 358 11.64 -2.26 6.59
C LEU A 358 12.79 -1.84 5.65
N GLY A 359 12.88 -0.52 5.43
CA GLY A 359 14.01 0.15 4.79
C GLY A 359 15.00 0.93 5.68
N ASN A 360 15.00 0.83 7.02
CA ASN A 360 16.18 1.03 7.91
C ASN A 360 15.84 1.03 9.42
N ASN A 361 16.53 0.16 10.18
CA ASN A 361 16.52 0.06 11.65
C ASN A 361 16.83 1.39 12.39
N LEU A 362 15.84 2.22 12.70
CA LEU A 362 15.87 3.13 13.86
C LEU A 362 14.48 3.19 14.48
N CYS A 363 14.24 2.19 15.30
CA CYS A 363 13.01 1.91 16.01
C CYS A 363 13.15 2.40 17.46
N TYR A 364 12.44 3.47 17.85
CA TYR A 364 12.40 3.93 19.24
C TYR A 364 10.96 3.85 19.78
N SER A 365 10.80 3.15 20.90
CA SER A 365 9.57 3.16 21.68
C SER A 365 9.50 4.45 22.51
N TYR A 366 8.48 5.28 22.29
CA TYR A 366 8.03 6.23 23.32
C TYR A 366 6.77 5.68 23.96
N GLY A 367 6.96 5.03 25.12
CA GLY A 367 5.87 4.84 26.06
C GLY A 367 5.62 6.18 26.73
N ALA A 368 4.49 6.82 26.43
CA ALA A 368 3.99 7.82 27.35
C ALA A 368 3.53 7.06 28.60
N TYR A 369 4.41 7.02 29.60
CA TYR A 369 4.03 6.58 30.93
C TYR A 369 2.86 7.48 31.36
N TYR A 370 1.65 6.91 31.49
CA TYR A 370 0.61 7.52 32.31
C TYR A 370 1.26 7.72 33.68
N PRO A 371 1.48 8.94 34.19
CA PRO A 371 1.97 9.08 35.55
C PRO A 371 0.88 8.55 36.47
N ASN A 372 1.18 7.38 37.03
CA ASN A 372 0.51 6.75 38.14
C ASN A 372 0.16 7.81 39.19
N THR A 373 -1.12 8.14 39.35
CA THR A 373 -1.63 8.59 40.65
C THR A 373 -1.49 7.38 41.56
N GLY A 374 -0.47 7.40 42.43
CA GLY A 374 -0.12 6.27 43.28
C GLY A 374 -1.32 5.69 44.04
N TYR A 375 -1.22 4.39 44.34
CA TYR A 375 -2.11 3.57 45.17
C TYR A 375 -3.31 2.85 44.52
N LEU A 376 -3.17 2.09 43.41
CA LEU A 376 -4.04 0.92 43.15
C LEU A 376 -3.33 -0.16 42.30
N PRO A 377 -3.66 -1.46 42.44
CA PRO A 377 -2.99 -2.56 41.73
C PRO A 377 -3.48 -2.80 40.29
N TYR A 378 -4.29 -1.90 39.72
CA TYR A 378 -4.72 -1.97 38.32
C TYR A 378 -3.80 -1.13 37.43
N LYS A 379 -2.94 -1.80 36.65
CA LYS A 379 -2.20 -1.20 35.53
C LYS A 379 -3.20 -0.91 34.40
N GLY A 380 -3.45 0.38 34.13
CA GLY A 380 -4.13 0.81 32.91
C GLY A 380 -3.30 0.45 31.65
N PRO A 381 -3.92 0.40 30.46
CA PRO A 381 -3.23 0.01 29.24
C PRO A 381 -2.06 0.95 28.90
N ASP A 382 -0.87 0.38 28.71
CA ASP A 382 0.26 1.06 28.08
C ASP A 382 -0.11 1.40 26.63
N PHE A 383 -0.04 2.67 26.24
CA PHE A 383 -0.26 3.08 24.85
C PHE A 383 1.09 3.40 24.20
N THR A 384 1.49 2.57 23.25
CA THR A 384 2.66 2.80 22.42
C THR A 384 2.19 3.51 21.15
N LEU A 385 2.74 4.68 20.83
CA LEU A 385 2.77 5.15 19.44
C LEU A 385 3.98 4.47 18.79
N ALA A 386 3.82 3.19 18.43
CA ALA A 386 4.91 2.41 17.88
C ALA A 386 5.18 2.84 16.44
N ILE A 387 6.26 3.59 16.29
CA ILE A 387 7.13 3.52 15.13
C ILE A 387 7.98 2.26 15.37
N CYS A 388 7.52 1.13 14.81
CA CYS A 388 7.79 -0.30 15.15
C CYS A 388 9.21 -0.56 15.71
N ALA A 389 9.52 -1.54 16.60
CA ALA A 389 8.81 -2.73 17.14
C ALA A 389 9.45 -3.21 18.48
N PRO A 390 8.86 -4.14 19.28
CA PRO A 390 7.46 -4.42 19.67
C PRO A 390 7.26 -4.23 21.21
N PRO A 391 6.05 -4.41 21.82
CA PRO A 391 4.76 -4.76 21.25
C PRO A 391 3.75 -3.60 21.27
N GLN A 392 2.75 -3.65 20.38
CA GLN A 392 1.50 -2.87 20.41
C GLN A 392 1.46 -1.45 19.80
N SER A 393 1.84 -1.25 18.52
CA SER A 393 1.16 -0.22 17.70
C SER A 393 1.53 -0.27 16.21
N HIS A 394 0.62 0.26 15.39
CA HIS A 394 0.48 -0.04 13.97
C HIS A 394 -0.06 1.16 13.17
N THR A 395 0.80 2.13 12.86
CA THR A 395 0.47 3.30 12.01
C THR A 395 1.42 3.43 10.80
N PRO A 396 1.04 4.15 9.72
CA PRO A 396 1.74 4.15 8.42
C PRO A 396 2.99 5.09 8.28
N PHE A 397 4.06 4.69 7.54
CA PHE A 397 5.36 5.45 7.35
C PHE A 397 5.85 5.76 5.93
N ALA A 398 6.34 6.98 5.68
CA ALA A 398 6.83 7.49 4.39
C ALA A 398 8.37 7.54 4.18
N VAL A 399 8.82 7.50 2.91
CA VAL A 399 10.22 7.53 2.41
C VAL A 399 10.69 8.96 2.10
N SER A 400 11.95 9.29 2.40
CA SER A 400 12.51 10.65 2.54
C SER A 400 12.49 11.57 1.29
N ALA A 401 12.18 12.86 1.49
CA ALA A 401 12.99 14.04 1.06
C ALA A 401 12.21 15.38 0.87
N LEU A 402 11.45 15.90 1.84
CA LEU A 402 11.12 17.34 1.93
C LEU A 402 11.01 17.74 3.41
N ARG A 403 11.64 18.84 3.83
CA ARG A 403 11.61 19.31 5.23
C ARG A 403 10.60 20.45 5.42
N PRO A 404 9.43 20.27 6.06
CA PRO A 404 8.58 21.35 6.54
C PRO A 404 9.09 21.84 7.91
N TYR A 405 10.28 22.45 7.96
CA TYR A 405 10.94 22.79 9.24
C TYR A 405 10.26 23.96 10.01
N ASN A 406 9.42 24.78 9.35
CA ASN A 406 8.86 26.01 9.94
C ASN A 406 7.37 25.94 10.32
N ASP A 407 6.53 25.24 9.54
CA ASP A 407 5.07 25.30 9.75
C ASP A 407 4.59 24.43 10.92
N ALA A 408 5.26 23.30 11.20
CA ALA A 408 4.90 22.45 12.32
C ALA A 408 5.11 23.14 13.66
N THR A 409 6.29 23.75 13.86
CA THR A 409 6.62 24.52 15.08
C THR A 409 5.67 25.71 15.25
N LEU A 410 5.42 26.45 14.17
CA LEU A 410 4.49 27.58 14.15
C LEU A 410 3.08 27.18 14.62
N VAL A 411 2.54 26.09 14.08
CA VAL A 411 1.20 25.59 14.44
C VAL A 411 1.17 25.11 15.89
N MET A 412 2.19 24.39 16.35
CA MET A 412 2.26 23.93 17.74
C MET A 412 2.40 25.10 18.72
N ASP A 413 3.20 26.13 18.39
CA ASP A 413 3.31 27.34 19.22
C ASP A 413 1.99 28.13 19.25
N TRP A 414 1.27 28.18 18.13
CA TRP A 414 -0.06 28.78 18.09
C TRP A 414 -1.06 28.02 18.95
N ALA A 415 -1.05 26.68 18.92
CA ALA A 415 -1.93 25.85 19.72
C ALA A 415 -1.70 26.09 21.23
N GLU A 416 -0.45 26.20 21.65
CA GLU A 416 -0.09 26.51 23.05
C GLU A 416 -0.54 27.90 23.52
N ARG A 417 -0.48 28.91 22.63
CA ARG A 417 -0.99 30.25 22.94
C ARG A 417 -2.51 30.28 23.00
N SER A 418 -3.17 29.53 22.11
CA SER A 418 -4.62 29.57 21.92
C SER A 418 -5.37 28.67 22.90
N LEU A 419 -4.75 27.58 23.34
CA LEU A 419 -5.34 26.55 24.21
C LEU A 419 -4.40 26.25 25.39
N PRO A 420 -4.06 27.23 26.25
CA PRO A 420 -3.06 27.07 27.30
C PRO A 420 -3.45 26.07 28.40
N GLN A 421 -4.76 25.77 28.53
CA GLN A 421 -5.26 24.74 29.46
C GLN A 421 -4.97 23.32 28.96
N THR A 422 -5.02 23.12 27.64
CA THR A 422 -4.76 21.83 26.99
C THR A 422 -3.28 21.65 26.68
N PHE A 423 -2.60 22.74 26.29
CA PHE A 423 -1.21 22.73 25.83
C PHE A 423 -0.33 23.75 26.60
N PRO A 424 -0.11 23.54 27.91
CA PRO A 424 0.65 24.49 28.74
C PRO A 424 2.15 24.50 28.37
N VAL A 425 2.64 25.64 27.86
CA VAL A 425 4.05 25.85 27.45
C VAL A 425 5.06 25.49 28.56
N GLY A 426 4.75 25.86 29.80
CA GLY A 426 5.64 25.67 30.96
C GLY A 426 5.63 24.26 31.56
N GLN A 427 4.78 23.36 31.05
CA GLN A 427 4.66 21.98 31.55
C GLN A 427 4.84 20.94 30.43
N ARG A 428 5.54 21.31 29.36
CA ARG A 428 5.93 20.36 28.31
C ARG A 428 6.67 19.20 28.96
N VAL A 429 6.09 18.01 28.83
CA VAL A 429 6.66 16.78 29.40
C VAL A 429 7.89 16.39 28.60
N MET A 430 7.84 16.54 27.27
CA MET A 430 8.95 16.34 26.34
C MET A 430 8.73 17.13 25.03
N ALA A 431 9.84 17.49 24.37
CA ALA A 431 9.85 17.96 22.99
C ALA A 431 10.93 17.19 22.25
N ASP A 432 10.53 16.17 21.48
CA ASP A 432 11.45 15.32 20.74
C ASP A 432 11.35 15.53 19.23
N HIS A 433 12.49 15.33 18.58
CA HIS A 433 12.63 15.28 17.14
C HIS A 433 13.09 13.87 16.76
N HIS A 434 12.17 13.05 16.29
CA HIS A 434 12.54 11.84 15.56
C HIS A 434 12.54 12.15 14.07
N ALA A 435 13.33 11.40 13.30
CA ALA A 435 13.62 11.67 11.90
C ALA A 435 12.37 11.81 11.00
N ASN A 436 11.19 11.41 11.49
CA ASN A 436 9.95 11.27 10.74
C ASN A 436 8.67 11.75 11.47
N PHE A 437 8.78 12.48 12.59
CA PHE A 437 7.63 13.09 13.27
C PHE A 437 8.09 14.23 14.19
N ARG A 438 7.35 15.34 14.19
CA ARG A 438 7.48 16.37 15.23
C ARG A 438 6.29 16.31 16.15
N TYR A 439 6.54 16.23 17.46
CA TYR A 439 5.46 16.24 18.43
C TYR A 439 5.87 16.90 19.73
N ARG A 440 4.86 17.25 20.53
CA ARG A 440 4.99 17.80 21.87
C ARG A 440 4.04 17.05 22.79
N LEU A 441 4.55 16.72 23.98
CA LEU A 441 3.78 16.07 25.03
C LEU A 441 3.45 17.08 26.13
N TYR A 442 2.23 16.99 26.64
CA TYR A 442 1.67 17.88 27.64
C TYR A 442 1.08 17.05 28.81
N PRO A 443 0.88 17.67 29.98
CA PRO A 443 0.27 17.01 31.15
C PRO A 443 -1.11 16.46 30.82
N GLY A 444 -1.60 15.50 31.59
CA GLY A 444 -2.92 14.90 31.36
C GLY A 444 -3.00 13.99 30.13
N GLY A 445 -1.86 13.67 29.49
CA GLY A 445 -1.79 12.75 28.35
C GLY A 445 -2.10 13.39 27.00
N HIS A 446 -2.09 14.72 26.91
CA HIS A 446 -2.24 15.43 25.64
C HIS A 446 -0.94 15.37 24.83
N ALA A 447 -1.06 15.07 23.54
CA ALA A 447 0.02 15.07 22.57
C ALA A 447 -0.44 15.77 21.29
N LEU A 448 0.38 16.68 20.79
CA LEU A 448 0.17 17.36 19.51
C LEU A 448 1.35 17.07 18.61
N GLY A 449 1.08 16.64 17.38
CA GLY A 449 2.13 16.25 16.45
C GLY A 449 1.83 16.59 15.01
N VAL A 450 2.86 16.56 14.19
CA VAL A 450 2.79 16.77 12.74
C VAL A 450 3.60 15.65 12.09
N ASN A 451 2.97 14.93 11.16
CA ASN A 451 3.72 14.03 10.28
C ASN A 451 4.60 14.88 9.35
N ASP A 452 5.88 14.54 9.24
CA ASP A 452 6.84 15.33 8.47
C ASP A 452 7.09 14.76 7.06
N HIS A 453 6.30 13.78 6.62
CA HIS A 453 6.33 13.21 5.29
C HIS A 453 4.91 13.09 4.71
N GLY A 454 4.77 13.20 3.38
CA GLY A 454 3.46 13.31 2.73
C GLY A 454 2.97 14.75 2.65
N THR A 455 1.66 14.92 2.44
CA THR A 455 1.00 16.17 2.80
C THR A 455 1.03 16.26 4.34
N PRO A 456 1.69 17.26 4.96
CA PRO A 456 1.74 17.35 6.41
C PRO A 456 0.33 17.60 6.98
N HIS A 457 0.01 16.95 8.08
CA HIS A 457 -1.26 16.91 8.80
C HIS A 457 -0.98 17.16 10.27
N LEU A 458 -1.86 17.93 10.90
CA LEU A 458 -1.83 18.13 12.35
C LEU A 458 -2.54 16.95 13.01
N MET A 459 -1.91 16.31 13.97
CA MET A 459 -2.43 15.17 14.69
C MET A 459 -2.52 15.48 16.18
N TYR A 460 -3.57 14.98 16.81
CA TYR A 460 -3.82 15.15 18.24
C TYR A 460 -4.18 13.83 18.89
N MET A 461 -3.71 13.63 20.11
CA MET A 461 -4.07 12.53 20.98
C MET A 461 -4.25 13.08 22.39
N GLY A 462 -5.30 12.67 23.09
CA GLY A 462 -5.49 13.06 24.48
C GLY A 462 -6.83 12.61 25.04
N PRO A 463 -7.18 13.05 26.26
CA PRO A 463 -8.47 12.79 26.89
C PRO A 463 -9.68 13.10 26.00
N ASP A 464 -9.64 14.18 25.23
CA ASP A 464 -10.78 14.57 24.36
C ASP A 464 -11.02 13.60 23.19
N THR A 465 -10.04 12.74 22.90
CA THR A 465 -10.14 11.67 21.91
C THR A 465 -10.21 10.29 22.55
N ASN A 466 -10.42 10.19 23.86
CA ASN A 466 -10.32 8.93 24.62
C ASN A 466 -8.98 8.20 24.37
N GLY A 467 -7.90 8.95 24.20
CA GLY A 467 -6.58 8.39 23.88
C GLY A 467 -6.40 7.93 22.43
N GLN A 468 -7.39 8.14 21.54
CA GLN A 468 -7.25 7.81 20.13
C GLN A 468 -6.48 8.89 19.37
N LEU A 469 -5.59 8.47 18.46
CA LEU A 469 -4.93 9.41 17.54
C LEU A 469 -5.96 9.96 16.54
N ARG A 470 -6.11 11.28 16.51
CA ARG A 470 -7.02 11.98 15.62
C ARG A 470 -6.26 12.85 14.64
N ASP A 471 -6.58 12.69 13.36
CA ASP A 471 -6.14 13.58 12.29
C ASP A 471 -7.01 14.85 12.29
N LEU A 472 -6.38 16.01 12.51
CA LEU A 472 -7.01 17.33 12.49
C LEU A 472 -6.93 18.00 11.11
N GLY A 473 -6.45 17.27 10.10
CA GLY A 473 -6.35 17.69 8.70
C GLY A 473 -5.00 18.31 8.33
N ARG A 474 -4.91 18.69 7.05
CA ARG A 474 -3.69 19.28 6.44
C ARG A 474 -3.15 20.44 7.27
N LEU A 475 -1.84 20.46 7.47
CA LEU A 475 -1.10 21.47 8.23
C LEU A 475 -1.20 22.87 7.59
N ALA A 476 -1.28 22.96 6.26
CA ALA A 476 -1.28 24.24 5.56
C ALA A 476 -2.42 25.19 5.98
N PRO A 477 -3.69 24.74 6.10
CA PRO A 477 -4.75 25.49 6.78
C PRO A 477 -4.39 26.00 8.18
N TRP A 478 -3.87 25.11 9.05
CA TRP A 478 -3.47 25.47 10.41
C TRP A 478 -2.33 26.50 10.42
N ALA A 479 -1.36 26.37 9.53
CA ALA A 479 -0.24 27.30 9.41
C ALA A 479 -0.70 28.69 8.93
N ARG A 480 -1.72 28.77 8.07
CA ARG A 480 -2.32 30.06 7.69
C ARG A 480 -3.01 30.72 8.87
N GLU A 481 -3.73 29.94 9.68
CA GLU A 481 -4.39 30.46 10.88
C GLU A 481 -3.36 30.91 11.92
N ALA A 482 -2.30 30.13 12.14
CA ALA A 482 -1.24 30.43 13.09
C ALA A 482 -0.40 31.67 12.75
N ARG A 483 -0.45 32.15 11.50
CA ARG A 483 0.23 33.38 11.03
C ARG A 483 -0.63 34.63 11.20
N LYS A 484 -1.93 34.49 11.43
CA LYS A 484 -2.81 35.60 11.81
C LYS A 484 -2.57 35.91 13.28
#